data_AF-A0A9J6EZY9-F1
#
_entry.id   AF-A0A9J6EZY9-F1
#
_cell.length_a   1.000
_cell.length_b   1.000
_cell.length_c   1.000
_cell.angle_alpha   90.00
_cell.angle_beta   90.00
_cell.angle_gamma   90.00
#
_symmetry.space_group_name_H-M   'P 1'
#
loop_
_entity.id
_entity.type
_entity.pdbx_description
1 polymer ?
#
loop_
_entity_poly.entity_id
_entity_poly.type
_entity_poly.pdbx_seq_one_letter_code
_entity_poly.pdbx_strand_id
1 'polypeptide(L)'
;MMKVCLNVSGLYGPDMNTALGRLSVVHNISEAAAKYYNDAPTNNETPGVAGVPEDVVSDSNISHVPEQKLCPVIPPNLVGYIPTNMDVRSLDDVEDEFPDVMPGGHFRPKECTSRHRVAILIPYRNRAQHLNIFIYNIHRVLARQQIDYGVFVIEQGDSKAFNRAKLLNIGYLESTALYDYQCFVFHDIDLVPVDDRNVYTCPQRPRHMSVTIDSHSGLTHINQTILRRPGNIARYKSLKHKHGEKNPARDRQGVPGGRFKGLLDGPLLVSEK
;
A
#
# COMPACT_ATOMS: atom_id res chain seq x y z
N MET A 1 22.86 4.70 -11.27
CA MET A 1 21.71 3.81 -11.47
C MET A 1 20.88 3.87 -10.21
N MET A 2 19.81 4.66 -10.21
CA MET A 2 19.07 4.97 -8.99
C MET A 2 18.28 3.74 -8.49
N LYS A 3 18.33 3.54 -7.17
CA LYS A 3 17.45 2.65 -6.41
C LYS A 3 16.16 3.42 -6.09
N VAL A 4 15.37 3.82 -7.09
CA VAL A 4 13.99 4.33 -6.83
C VAL A 4 13.07 3.20 -6.37
N CYS A 5 13.45 1.97 -6.68
CA CYS A 5 12.85 0.77 -6.14
C CYS A 5 13.98 -0.10 -5.58
N LEU A 6 13.81 -0.61 -4.37
CA LEU A 6 14.72 -1.62 -3.83
C LEU A 6 14.61 -2.88 -4.69
N ASN A 7 15.66 -3.13 -5.47
CA ASN A 7 15.87 -4.41 -6.09
C ASN A 7 16.26 -5.43 -5.01
N VAL A 8 15.27 -6.20 -4.52
CA VAL A 8 15.47 -7.22 -3.48
C VAL A 8 16.20 -8.47 -4.01
N SER A 9 16.45 -8.55 -5.32
CA SER A 9 17.10 -9.70 -5.97
C SER A 9 18.54 -9.94 -5.50
N GLY A 10 19.17 -8.97 -4.82
CA GLY A 10 20.58 -9.00 -4.43
C GLY A 10 20.86 -9.30 -2.95
N LEU A 11 19.85 -9.56 -2.11
CA LEU A 11 20.04 -9.79 -0.66
C LEU A 11 20.22 -11.26 -0.25
N TYR A 12 20.09 -12.20 -1.19
CA TYR A 12 20.26 -13.63 -0.90
C TYR A 12 21.59 -14.15 -1.45
N GLY A 13 22.66 -13.94 -0.68
CA GLY A 13 23.80 -14.85 -0.63
C GLY A 13 23.46 -16.10 0.22
N PRO A 14 24.22 -17.21 0.10
CA PRO A 14 23.81 -18.54 0.54
C PRO A 14 23.96 -18.78 2.05
N ASP A 15 23.47 -17.89 2.92
CA ASP A 15 23.57 -18.11 4.37
C ASP A 15 22.26 -17.75 5.11
N MET A 16 21.29 -18.64 4.95
CA MET A 16 19.97 -18.59 5.58
C MET A 16 20.02 -18.78 7.12
N ASN A 17 21.19 -19.17 7.67
CA ASN A 17 21.35 -19.42 9.10
C ASN A 17 21.63 -18.14 9.91
N THR A 18 22.19 -17.10 9.28
CA THR A 18 22.60 -15.88 10.00
C THR A 18 21.42 -14.93 10.27
N ALA A 19 20.33 -14.99 9.49
CA ALA A 19 19.11 -14.22 9.73
C ALA A 19 18.18 -14.85 10.78
N LEU A 20 18.18 -16.19 10.91
CA LEU A 20 17.35 -16.91 11.89
C LEU A 20 17.91 -16.82 13.32
N GLY A 21 19.21 -16.56 13.48
CA GLY A 21 19.85 -16.43 14.80
C GLY A 21 19.50 -15.15 15.58
N ARG A 22 18.86 -14.15 14.95
CA ARG A 22 18.43 -12.90 15.62
C ARG A 22 16.95 -12.90 16.04
N LEU A 23 16.18 -13.93 15.67
CA LEU A 23 14.76 -14.02 15.99
C LEU A 23 14.46 -14.65 17.36
N SER A 24 15.46 -15.11 18.12
CA SER A 24 15.25 -15.86 19.36
C SER A 24 15.33 -15.06 20.66
N VAL A 25 15.32 -13.72 20.63
CA VAL A 25 15.30 -12.93 21.88
C VAL A 25 14.32 -11.76 21.79
N VAL A 26 13.01 -12.04 21.77
CA VAL A 26 12.02 -11.16 22.38
C VAL A 26 10.86 -12.03 22.92
N HIS A 27 11.06 -12.62 24.10
CA HIS A 27 9.94 -13.18 24.87
C HIS A 27 9.22 -12.05 25.62
N ASN A 28 7.88 -12.14 25.63
CA ASN A 28 6.89 -11.37 26.40
C ASN A 28 6.37 -10.06 25.78
N ILE A 29 5.37 -10.21 24.90
CA ILE A 29 4.38 -9.16 24.62
C ILE A 29 2.99 -9.77 24.77
N SER A 30 2.50 -9.91 26.00
CA SER A 30 1.12 -10.33 26.27
C SER A 30 0.35 -9.47 27.27
N GLU A 31 0.86 -8.32 27.71
CA GLU A 31 0.14 -7.47 28.69
C GLU A 31 -0.03 -5.99 28.28
N ALA A 32 0.61 -5.53 27.21
CA ALA A 32 0.53 -4.12 26.80
C ALA A 32 -0.75 -3.75 26.03
N ALA A 33 -1.44 -4.72 25.41
CA ALA A 33 -2.60 -4.45 24.54
C ALA A 33 -3.94 -4.31 25.30
N ALA A 34 -4.02 -4.73 26.56
CA ALA A 34 -5.30 -4.82 27.29
C ALA A 34 -5.68 -3.57 28.11
N LYS A 35 -4.81 -2.56 28.19
CA LYS A 35 -5.01 -1.39 29.08
C LYS A 35 -5.51 -0.12 28.40
N TYR A 36 -5.61 -0.10 27.07
CA TYR A 36 -5.85 1.13 26.30
C TYR A 36 -7.32 1.41 25.94
N TYR A 37 -8.27 0.63 26.48
CA TYR A 37 -9.69 0.72 26.11
C TYR A 37 -10.58 1.30 27.21
N ASN A 38 -10.15 2.36 27.88
CA ASN A 38 -11.06 3.21 28.67
C ASN A 38 -10.58 4.66 28.58
N ASP A 39 -11.40 5.50 27.93
CA ASP A 39 -11.49 6.96 27.97
C ASP A 39 -11.34 7.65 26.61
N ALA A 40 -12.48 8.08 26.06
CA ALA A 40 -12.55 9.14 25.06
C ALA A 40 -13.53 10.23 25.55
N PRO A 41 -13.05 11.46 25.81
CA PRO A 41 -13.87 12.63 26.03
C PRO A 41 -14.25 13.34 24.71
N THR A 42 -15.15 14.31 24.87
CA THR A 42 -16.10 14.89 23.91
C THR A 42 -15.56 15.78 22.78
N ASN A 43 -16.35 15.78 21.71
CA ASN A 43 -16.27 16.48 20.41
C ASN A 43 -15.83 17.95 20.43
N ASN A 44 -15.05 18.34 19.42
CA ASN A 44 -15.00 19.73 18.90
C ASN A 44 -15.13 19.69 17.37
N GLU A 45 -16.19 20.32 16.85
CA GLU A 45 -16.51 20.44 15.43
C GLU A 45 -15.55 21.42 14.73
N THR A 46 -15.04 21.04 13.55
CA THR A 46 -14.29 21.93 12.65
C THR A 46 -15.01 22.09 11.31
N PRO A 47 -14.92 23.25 10.63
CA PRO A 47 -15.74 23.57 9.46
C PRO A 47 -15.35 22.75 8.23
N GLY A 48 -16.35 22.14 7.57
CA GLY A 48 -16.16 21.16 6.51
C GLY A 48 -15.64 21.71 5.18
N VAL A 49 -14.64 21.04 4.62
CA VAL A 49 -14.28 21.09 3.20
C VAL A 49 -15.12 20.04 2.46
N ALA A 50 -15.94 20.48 1.50
CA ALA A 50 -16.83 19.59 0.77
C ALA A 50 -16.05 18.60 -0.12
N GLY A 51 -16.20 17.29 0.14
CA GLY A 51 -15.79 16.23 -0.77
C GLY A 51 -14.62 15.35 -0.33
N VAL A 52 -14.12 15.46 0.89
CA VAL A 52 -13.15 14.50 1.47
C VAL A 52 -13.90 13.45 2.31
N PRO A 53 -13.60 12.14 2.19
CA PRO A 53 -14.29 11.09 2.93
C PRO A 53 -14.09 11.20 4.46
N GLU A 54 -15.19 11.03 5.22
CA GLU A 54 -15.25 11.21 6.67
C GLU A 54 -14.29 10.29 7.45
N ASP A 55 -13.96 9.12 6.90
CA ASP A 55 -13.01 8.18 7.48
C ASP A 55 -11.61 8.75 7.74
N VAL A 56 -11.17 9.68 6.88
CA VAL A 56 -9.85 10.32 7.02
C VAL A 56 -9.79 11.11 8.33
N VAL A 57 -10.94 11.63 8.80
CA VAL A 57 -11.04 12.38 10.06
C VAL A 57 -10.89 11.45 11.26
N SER A 58 -11.55 10.29 11.25
CA SER A 58 -11.52 9.35 12.39
C SER A 58 -10.16 8.68 12.61
N ASP A 59 -9.37 8.46 11.55
CA ASP A 59 -8.09 7.74 11.63
C ASP A 59 -6.97 8.57 12.27
N SER A 60 -7.17 9.88 12.38
CA SER A 60 -6.18 10.84 12.84
C SER A 60 -5.97 10.87 14.37
N ASN A 61 -6.84 10.19 15.13
CA ASN A 61 -6.85 10.18 16.60
C ASN A 61 -5.95 9.11 17.25
N ILE A 62 -5.14 8.36 16.47
CA ILE A 62 -4.40 7.18 16.97
C ILE A 62 -2.90 7.45 17.23
N SER A 63 -2.41 8.67 16.99
CA SER A 63 -0.99 9.01 17.16
C SER A 63 -0.77 9.94 18.35
N HIS A 64 -0.31 9.40 19.50
CA HIS A 64 0.32 10.21 20.54
C HIS A 64 1.74 10.57 20.08
N VAL A 65 1.92 11.78 19.56
CA VAL A 65 3.25 12.36 19.26
C VAL A 65 3.39 13.68 20.05
N PRO A 66 4.45 13.87 20.85
CA PRO A 66 4.69 15.09 21.60
C PRO A 66 5.06 16.26 20.66
N GLU A 67 4.47 17.44 20.90
CA GLU A 67 4.76 18.80 20.36
C GLU A 67 5.23 18.97 18.89
N GLN A 68 5.04 17.98 18.01
CA GLN A 68 5.28 18.13 16.59
C GLN A 68 4.03 18.69 15.90
N LYS A 69 4.21 19.70 15.04
CA LYS A 69 3.16 20.24 14.18
C LYS A 69 2.68 19.15 13.22
N LEU A 70 1.63 18.42 13.61
CA LEU A 70 1.01 17.41 12.77
C LEU A 70 0.45 18.03 11.50
N CYS A 71 0.48 17.28 10.40
CA CYS A 71 -0.22 17.69 9.18
C CYS A 71 -1.73 17.81 9.49
N PRO A 72 -2.42 18.75 8.82
CA PRO A 72 -3.86 18.88 8.98
C PRO A 72 -4.54 17.56 8.61
N VAL A 73 -5.64 17.26 9.30
CA VAL A 73 -6.41 16.03 9.08
C VAL A 73 -6.87 15.91 7.62
N ILE A 74 -7.26 17.04 7.03
CA ILE A 74 -7.54 17.16 5.61
C ILE A 74 -6.34 17.88 4.96
N PRO A 75 -5.60 17.21 4.05
CA PRO A 75 -4.50 17.87 3.35
C PRO A 75 -5.02 19.08 2.54
N PRO A 76 -4.37 20.25 2.63
CA PRO A 76 -4.89 21.48 2.06
C PRO A 76 -4.67 21.58 0.54
N ASN A 77 -3.80 20.72 -0.01
CA ASN A 77 -3.35 20.77 -1.40
C ASN A 77 -4.07 19.77 -2.32
N LEU A 78 -5.17 19.18 -1.85
CA LEU A 78 -6.02 18.30 -2.65
C LEU A 78 -6.77 19.10 -3.71
N VAL A 79 -6.77 18.62 -4.95
CA VAL A 79 -7.42 19.29 -6.09
C VAL A 79 -8.59 18.49 -6.68
N GLY A 80 -8.80 17.26 -6.21
CA GLY A 80 -9.76 16.34 -6.77
C GLY A 80 -9.22 15.64 -8.00
N TYR A 81 -9.88 15.81 -9.15
CA TYR A 81 -9.52 15.09 -10.36
C TYR A 81 -8.13 15.47 -10.87
N ILE A 82 -7.27 14.47 -11.07
CA ILE A 82 -5.94 14.61 -11.65
C ILE A 82 -5.86 13.80 -12.94
N PRO A 83 -5.63 14.45 -14.11
CA PRO A 83 -5.48 13.73 -15.36
C PRO A 83 -4.20 12.89 -15.35
N THR A 84 -4.35 11.64 -15.77
CA THR A 84 -3.23 10.69 -15.92
C THR A 84 -2.32 11.13 -17.08
N ASN A 85 -1.04 11.35 -16.79
CA ASN A 85 -0.03 11.47 -17.83
C ASN A 85 0.30 10.08 -18.37
N MET A 86 0.15 9.89 -19.68
CA MET A 86 0.44 8.62 -20.37
C MET A 86 1.77 8.65 -21.13
N ASP A 87 2.38 9.84 -21.27
CA ASP A 87 3.62 10.06 -22.01
C ASP A 87 4.78 10.26 -21.02
N VAL A 88 5.17 9.17 -20.37
CA VAL A 88 6.31 9.12 -19.44
C VAL A 88 7.36 8.21 -20.06
N ARG A 89 8.50 8.79 -20.45
CA ARG A 89 9.50 8.09 -21.26
C ARG A 89 10.44 7.25 -20.41
N SER A 90 10.98 7.82 -19.34
CA SER A 90 11.93 7.14 -18.45
C SER A 90 11.61 7.37 -16.97
N LEU A 91 12.24 6.62 -16.08
CA LEU A 91 12.19 6.90 -14.63
C LEU A 91 13.09 8.08 -14.25
N ASP A 92 14.17 8.30 -14.99
CA ASP A 92 15.06 9.46 -14.78
C ASP A 92 14.28 10.78 -14.96
N ASP A 93 13.40 10.85 -15.97
CA ASP A 93 12.50 12.00 -16.19
C ASP A 93 11.55 12.22 -15.00
N VAL A 94 11.17 11.13 -14.31
CA VAL A 94 10.30 11.20 -13.13
C VAL A 94 11.08 11.73 -11.93
N GLU A 95 12.32 11.28 -11.73
CA GLU A 95 13.17 11.75 -10.62
C GLU A 95 13.40 13.26 -10.69
N ASP A 96 13.64 13.80 -11.89
CA ASP A 96 13.83 15.23 -12.12
C ASP A 96 12.57 16.06 -11.78
N GLU A 97 11.36 15.50 -11.99
CA GLU A 97 10.10 16.19 -11.69
C GLU A 97 9.71 16.13 -10.20
N PHE A 98 10.22 15.15 -9.45
CA PHE A 98 9.93 14.97 -8.02
C PHE A 98 11.18 15.06 -7.14
N PRO A 99 11.85 16.22 -7.05
CA PRO A 99 13.10 16.38 -6.29
C PRO A 99 12.92 16.20 -4.76
N ASP A 100 11.68 16.25 -4.27
CA ASP A 100 11.34 16.02 -2.87
C ASP A 100 11.20 14.52 -2.51
N VAL A 101 11.18 13.64 -3.51
CA VAL A 101 11.17 12.18 -3.29
C VAL A 101 12.61 11.74 -3.02
N MET A 102 12.82 11.18 -1.83
CA MET A 102 14.11 10.65 -1.40
C MET A 102 14.47 9.35 -2.13
N PRO A 103 15.77 8.98 -2.16
CA PRO A 103 16.19 7.67 -2.66
C PRO A 103 15.38 6.53 -2.06
N GLY A 104 15.01 5.54 -2.88
CA GLY A 104 14.10 4.47 -2.49
C GLY A 104 12.62 4.77 -2.70
N GLY A 105 12.26 5.88 -3.35
CA GLY A 105 10.87 6.23 -3.64
C GLY A 105 10.08 6.64 -2.40
N HIS A 106 10.76 7.23 -1.42
CA HIS A 106 10.21 7.57 -0.11
C HIS A 106 10.04 9.09 0.02
N PHE A 107 8.92 9.54 0.59
CA PHE A 107 8.58 10.96 0.69
C PHE A 107 8.02 11.28 2.06
N ARG A 108 8.38 12.46 2.58
CA ARG A 108 7.83 13.04 3.82
C ARG A 108 7.50 14.51 3.61
N PRO A 109 6.35 15.00 4.10
CA PRO A 109 6.06 16.44 4.10
C PRO A 109 7.13 17.20 4.88
N LYS A 110 7.60 18.33 4.34
CA LYS A 110 8.63 19.17 4.97
C LYS A 110 8.07 20.08 6.07
N GLU A 111 6.83 20.51 5.92
CA GLU A 111 6.20 21.56 6.75
C GLU A 111 5.43 21.04 7.97
N CYS A 112 5.27 19.72 8.08
CA CYS A 112 4.50 19.06 9.12
C CYS A 112 4.87 17.58 9.25
N THR A 113 4.61 16.99 10.42
CA THR A 113 4.73 15.55 10.63
C THR A 113 3.47 14.85 10.11
N SER A 114 3.63 13.93 9.16
CA SER A 114 2.51 13.11 8.67
C SER A 114 1.86 12.31 9.79
N ARG A 115 0.54 12.20 9.75
CA ARG A 115 -0.25 11.31 10.63
C ARG A 115 -0.20 9.84 10.22
N HIS A 116 0.24 9.58 8.99
CA HIS A 116 0.20 8.25 8.36
C HIS A 116 1.54 7.91 7.73
N ARG A 117 2.10 6.77 8.13
CA ARG A 117 3.28 6.15 7.53
C ARG A 117 2.87 4.95 6.68
N VAL A 118 2.98 5.05 5.36
CA VAL A 118 2.29 4.17 4.42
C VAL A 118 3.27 3.48 3.46
N ALA A 119 3.26 2.15 3.44
CA ALA A 119 3.98 1.37 2.43
C ALA A 119 3.04 1.07 1.25
N ILE A 120 3.43 1.48 0.05
CA ILE A 120 2.72 1.16 -1.19
C ILE A 120 3.40 -0.04 -1.84
N LEU A 121 2.74 -1.20 -1.85
CA LEU A 121 3.31 -2.47 -2.28
C LEU A 121 2.77 -2.87 -3.65
N ILE A 122 3.67 -3.00 -4.62
CA ILE A 122 3.33 -3.19 -6.03
C ILE A 122 3.97 -4.48 -6.54
N PRO A 123 3.19 -5.54 -6.77
CA PRO A 123 3.71 -6.76 -7.37
C PRO A 123 3.98 -6.51 -8.86
N TYR A 124 5.16 -6.89 -9.33
CA TYR A 124 5.66 -6.49 -10.64
C TYR A 124 6.38 -7.62 -11.38
N ARG A 125 6.21 -7.65 -12.71
CA ARG A 125 7.03 -8.42 -13.65
C ARG A 125 6.83 -7.91 -15.08
N ASN A 126 7.91 -7.61 -15.79
CA ASN A 126 7.92 -7.33 -17.24
C ASN A 126 6.87 -6.29 -17.71
N ARG A 127 6.73 -5.16 -17.01
CA ARG A 127 5.76 -4.09 -17.32
C ARG A 127 6.40 -2.70 -17.29
N ALA A 128 7.59 -2.54 -17.86
CA ALA A 128 8.41 -1.32 -17.75
C ALA A 128 7.66 -0.04 -18.18
N GLN A 129 6.90 -0.09 -19.28
CA GLN A 129 6.11 1.08 -19.70
C GLN A 129 5.00 1.44 -18.68
N HIS A 130 4.33 0.44 -18.08
CA HIS A 130 3.37 0.71 -17.02
C HIS A 130 4.06 1.25 -15.78
N LEU A 131 5.27 0.78 -15.48
CA LEU A 131 6.05 1.27 -14.34
C LEU A 131 6.33 2.77 -14.45
N ASN A 132 6.83 3.23 -15.59
CA ASN A 132 7.12 4.66 -15.80
C ASN A 132 5.85 5.51 -15.60
N ILE A 133 4.75 5.12 -16.26
CA ILE A 133 3.46 5.80 -16.14
C ILE A 133 2.96 5.78 -14.70
N PHE A 134 3.04 4.63 -14.02
CA PHE A 134 2.54 4.47 -12.67
C PHE A 134 3.33 5.32 -11.66
N ILE A 135 4.66 5.23 -11.66
CA ILE A 135 5.53 5.92 -10.69
C ILE A 135 5.38 7.44 -10.81
N TYR A 136 5.32 7.96 -12.04
CA TYR A 136 5.04 9.37 -12.28
C TYR A 136 3.70 9.81 -11.65
N ASN A 137 2.62 9.11 -11.98
CA ASN A 137 1.29 9.54 -11.55
C ASN A 137 1.05 9.31 -10.05
N ILE A 138 1.63 8.25 -9.46
CA ILE A 138 1.44 7.97 -8.03
C ILE A 138 2.14 9.04 -7.18
N HIS A 139 3.35 9.49 -7.53
CA HIS A 139 4.03 10.56 -6.79
C HIS A 139 3.27 11.89 -6.86
N ARG A 140 2.67 12.23 -8.02
CA ARG A 140 1.80 13.42 -8.17
C ARG A 140 0.60 13.42 -7.23
N VAL A 141 0.01 12.25 -7.00
CA VAL A 141 -1.17 12.07 -6.15
C VAL A 141 -0.77 12.05 -4.67
N LEU A 142 0.19 11.20 -4.30
CA LEU A 142 0.53 10.95 -2.89
C LEU A 142 1.18 12.15 -2.21
N ALA A 143 2.01 12.93 -2.93
CA ALA A 143 2.64 14.12 -2.34
C ALA A 143 1.62 15.18 -1.87
N ARG A 144 0.46 15.29 -2.56
CA ARG A 144 -0.64 16.21 -2.18
C ARG A 144 -1.38 15.78 -0.93
N GLN A 145 -1.34 14.49 -0.61
CA GLN A 145 -2.04 13.88 0.51
C GLN A 145 -1.31 14.06 1.85
N GLN A 146 -0.11 14.66 1.85
CA GLN A 146 0.71 14.89 3.04
C GLN A 146 0.93 13.62 3.90
N ILE A 147 1.01 12.46 3.25
CA ILE A 147 1.37 11.19 3.90
C ILE A 147 2.89 10.98 3.84
N ASP A 148 3.43 10.27 4.83
CA ASP A 148 4.80 9.76 4.83
C ASP A 148 4.73 8.40 4.15
N TYR A 149 5.29 8.25 2.96
CA TYR A 149 5.10 7.03 2.17
C TYR A 149 6.40 6.52 1.55
N GLY A 150 6.45 5.21 1.35
CA GLY A 150 7.45 4.54 0.53
C GLY A 150 6.81 3.68 -0.54
N VAL A 151 7.37 3.70 -1.76
CA VAL A 151 6.90 2.90 -2.90
C VAL A 151 7.81 1.69 -3.10
N PHE A 152 7.23 0.50 -2.99
CA PHE A 152 7.92 -0.78 -3.12
C PHE A 152 7.44 -1.52 -4.36
N VAL A 153 8.32 -1.70 -5.33
CA VAL A 153 8.08 -2.53 -6.52
C VAL A 153 8.72 -3.89 -6.29
N ILE A 154 7.89 -4.91 -6.10
CA ILE A 154 8.32 -6.28 -5.78
C ILE A 154 8.33 -7.10 -7.06
N GLU A 155 9.52 -7.26 -7.63
CA GLU A 155 9.73 -7.98 -8.87
C GLU A 155 9.80 -9.50 -8.68
N GLN A 156 9.05 -10.25 -9.49
CA GLN A 156 9.24 -11.70 -9.60
C GLN A 156 10.26 -12.01 -10.68
N GLY A 157 11.50 -12.34 -10.25
CA GLY A 157 12.62 -12.63 -11.16
C GLY A 157 12.63 -14.04 -11.76
N ASP A 158 11.80 -14.96 -11.27
CA ASP A 158 11.71 -16.31 -11.83
C ASP A 158 10.76 -16.41 -13.04
N SER A 159 10.92 -17.49 -13.82
CA SER A 159 10.09 -17.81 -14.98
C SER A 159 8.78 -18.52 -14.62
N LYS A 160 8.46 -18.70 -13.32
CA LYS A 160 7.25 -19.42 -12.88
C LYS A 160 6.00 -18.58 -13.14
N ALA A 161 4.82 -19.16 -12.87
CA ALA A 161 3.57 -18.41 -12.92
C ALA A 161 3.63 -17.20 -11.97
N PHE A 162 3.10 -16.06 -12.41
CA PHE A 162 3.11 -14.83 -11.62
C PHE A 162 2.28 -15.01 -10.35
N ASN A 163 2.89 -14.83 -9.17
CA ASN A 163 2.22 -15.02 -7.88
C ASN A 163 2.07 -13.68 -7.15
N ARG A 164 1.02 -12.95 -7.52
CA ARG A 164 0.68 -11.64 -6.96
C ARG A 164 0.64 -11.63 -5.42
N ALA A 165 -0.06 -12.59 -4.82
CA ALA A 165 -0.24 -12.63 -3.36
C ALA A 165 1.08 -12.89 -2.63
N LYS A 166 1.94 -13.78 -3.15
CA LYS A 166 3.27 -14.03 -2.59
C LYS A 166 4.14 -12.77 -2.61
N LEU A 167 4.15 -12.03 -3.71
CA LEU A 167 4.93 -10.79 -3.83
C LEU A 167 4.46 -9.71 -2.84
N LEU A 168 3.14 -9.60 -2.60
CA LEU A 168 2.60 -8.67 -1.61
C LEU A 168 3.03 -9.04 -0.18
N ASN A 169 3.02 -10.34 0.17
CA ASN A 169 3.51 -10.80 1.47
C ASN A 169 5.02 -10.53 1.65
N ILE A 170 5.81 -10.74 0.60
CA ILE A 170 7.24 -10.37 0.61
C ILE A 170 7.39 -8.86 0.82
N GLY A 171 6.66 -8.04 0.05
CA GLY A 171 6.70 -6.59 0.19
C GLY A 171 6.34 -6.09 1.59
N TYR A 172 5.37 -6.72 2.26
CA TYR A 172 5.04 -6.42 3.65
C TYR A 172 6.24 -6.66 4.57
N LEU A 173 6.84 -7.86 4.53
CA LEU A 173 7.98 -8.20 5.38
C LEU A 173 9.17 -7.27 5.13
N GLU A 174 9.54 -7.08 3.87
CA GLU A 174 10.70 -6.24 3.50
C GLU A 174 10.49 -4.77 3.87
N SER A 175 9.29 -4.22 3.66
CA SER A 175 9.01 -2.82 4.02
C SER A 175 9.07 -2.58 5.54
N THR A 176 8.56 -3.51 6.35
CA THR A 176 8.64 -3.42 7.83
C THR A 176 10.06 -3.48 8.37
N ALA A 177 10.99 -4.12 7.65
CA ALA A 177 12.40 -4.15 8.04
C ALA A 177 13.13 -2.81 7.79
N LEU A 178 12.57 -1.95 6.94
CA LEU A 178 13.21 -0.71 6.48
C LEU A 178 12.70 0.53 7.20
N TYR A 179 11.42 0.56 7.57
CA TYR A 179 10.80 1.68 8.25
C TYR A 179 9.54 1.25 9.01
N ASP A 180 9.19 2.00 10.06
CA ASP A 180 8.04 1.74 10.93
C ASP A 180 6.70 2.15 10.25
N TYR A 181 6.38 1.47 9.15
CA TYR A 181 5.11 1.66 8.44
C TYR A 181 3.94 1.13 9.27
N GLN A 182 2.89 1.95 9.40
CA GLN A 182 1.66 1.59 10.11
C GLN A 182 0.54 1.14 9.18
N CYS A 183 0.68 1.42 7.88
CA CYS A 183 -0.35 1.20 6.86
C CYS A 183 0.27 0.59 5.60
N PHE A 184 -0.44 -0.36 5.00
CA PHE A 184 0.02 -1.09 3.82
C PHE A 184 -1.06 -1.04 2.74
N VAL A 185 -0.71 -0.47 1.59
CA VAL A 185 -1.59 -0.40 0.42
C VAL A 185 -1.09 -1.36 -0.63
N PHE A 186 -1.87 -2.40 -0.91
CA PHE A 186 -1.60 -3.33 -1.99
C PHE A 186 -2.12 -2.77 -3.31
N HIS A 187 -1.23 -2.55 -4.26
CA HIS A 187 -1.53 -1.78 -5.46
C HIS A 187 -1.16 -2.53 -6.75
N ASP A 188 -2.06 -2.57 -7.72
CA ASP A 188 -1.73 -3.09 -9.05
C ASP A 188 -1.04 -2.01 -9.89
N ILE A 189 0.00 -2.42 -10.65
CA ILE A 189 0.78 -1.49 -11.48
C ILE A 189 -0.03 -0.87 -12.62
N ASP A 190 -1.16 -1.47 -13.00
CA ASP A 190 -2.01 -1.02 -14.10
C ASP A 190 -3.23 -0.23 -13.65
N LEU A 191 -3.33 0.15 -12.37
CA LEU A 191 -4.38 1.03 -11.87
C LEU A 191 -3.76 2.38 -11.51
N VAL A 192 -4.16 3.46 -12.15
CA VAL A 192 -3.66 4.81 -11.82
C VAL A 192 -4.77 5.61 -11.14
N PRO A 193 -4.59 6.11 -9.90
CA PRO A 193 -5.58 6.95 -9.25
C PRO A 193 -5.78 8.25 -10.06
N VAL A 194 -7.02 8.67 -10.24
CA VAL A 194 -7.36 9.90 -10.98
C VAL A 194 -8.02 10.96 -10.10
N ASP A 195 -8.07 10.75 -8.79
CA ASP A 195 -8.64 11.70 -7.84
C ASP A 195 -7.85 11.65 -6.53
N ASP A 196 -7.20 12.76 -6.15
CA ASP A 196 -6.34 12.80 -4.97
C ASP A 196 -7.10 12.84 -3.64
N ARG A 197 -8.43 13.07 -3.68
CA ARG A 197 -9.32 12.92 -2.51
C ARG A 197 -9.49 11.46 -2.12
N ASN A 198 -9.06 10.51 -2.97
CA ASN A 198 -8.88 9.12 -2.55
C ASN A 198 -7.56 8.95 -1.76
N VAL A 199 -7.46 9.63 -0.61
CA VAL A 199 -6.31 9.61 0.31
C VAL A 199 -5.83 8.19 0.67
N TYR A 200 -4.56 7.88 0.45
CA TYR A 200 -3.95 6.56 0.67
C TYR A 200 -3.62 6.32 2.14
N THR A 201 -4.64 6.16 2.97
CA THR A 201 -4.53 5.90 4.40
C THR A 201 -5.26 4.61 4.79
N CYS A 202 -4.88 4.04 5.93
CA CYS A 202 -5.51 2.85 6.46
C CYS A 202 -6.49 3.22 7.57
N PRO A 203 -7.79 2.95 7.38
CA PRO A 203 -8.77 3.07 8.43
C PRO A 203 -8.80 1.85 9.35
N GLN A 204 -9.63 1.90 10.39
CA GLN A 204 -9.82 0.80 11.34
C GLN A 204 -10.24 -0.55 10.74
N ARG A 205 -10.83 -0.54 9.54
CA ARG A 205 -11.29 -1.75 8.84
C ARG A 205 -10.70 -1.80 7.43
N PRO A 206 -10.42 -2.98 6.85
CA PRO A 206 -9.82 -3.06 5.52
C PRO A 206 -10.55 -2.20 4.49
N ARG A 207 -9.81 -1.43 3.69
CA ARG A 207 -10.38 -0.55 2.65
C ARG A 207 -10.09 -1.09 1.27
N HIS A 208 -11.12 -1.14 0.45
CA HIS A 208 -11.00 -1.37 -0.99
C HIS A 208 -10.90 -0.02 -1.71
N MET A 209 -9.72 0.27 -2.26
CA MET A 209 -9.37 1.58 -2.80
C MET A 209 -9.91 1.82 -4.21
N SER A 210 -9.85 0.83 -5.10
CA SER A 210 -10.23 0.97 -6.52
C SER A 210 -11.65 0.44 -6.75
N VAL A 211 -12.62 1.33 -6.89
CA VAL A 211 -14.03 0.95 -7.06
C VAL A 211 -14.50 1.30 -8.47
N THR A 212 -15.01 0.31 -9.19
CA THR A 212 -15.81 0.52 -10.40
C THR A 212 -17.28 0.67 -10.00
N ILE A 213 -17.82 1.88 -10.14
CA ILE A 213 -19.21 2.38 -10.10
C ILE A 213 -20.25 1.61 -9.22
N ASP A 214 -20.91 2.39 -8.34
CA ASP A 214 -22.21 2.18 -7.67
C ASP A 214 -22.39 1.03 -6.67
N SER A 215 -21.40 0.78 -5.82
CA SER A 215 -21.69 0.10 -4.54
C SER A 215 -21.00 0.79 -3.36
N HIS A 216 -21.76 1.70 -2.72
CA HIS A 216 -21.43 2.26 -1.40
C HIS A 216 -21.60 1.24 -0.27
N SER A 217 -22.20 0.08 -0.56
CA SER A 217 -22.27 -1.04 0.38
C SER A 217 -20.86 -1.61 0.58
N GLY A 218 -20.36 -1.52 1.81
CA GLY A 218 -19.17 -2.27 2.19
C GLY A 218 -19.34 -3.75 1.86
N LEU A 219 -18.30 -4.39 1.35
CA LEU A 219 -18.34 -5.84 1.15
C LEU A 219 -18.15 -6.53 2.50
N THR A 220 -18.95 -7.53 2.81
CA THR A 220 -18.64 -8.42 3.92
C THR A 220 -17.73 -9.52 3.43
N HIS A 221 -16.55 -9.66 4.03
CA HIS A 221 -15.62 -10.74 3.75
C HIS A 221 -15.07 -11.26 5.08
N ILE A 222 -15.24 -12.56 5.36
CA ILE A 222 -14.75 -13.21 6.59
C ILE A 222 -15.16 -12.42 7.86
N ASN A 223 -16.46 -12.11 8.01
CA ASN A 223 -17.01 -11.34 9.13
C ASN A 223 -16.41 -9.93 9.33
N GLN A 224 -15.70 -9.40 8.35
CA GLN A 224 -15.23 -8.02 8.34
C GLN A 224 -15.97 -7.21 7.29
N THR A 225 -16.27 -5.95 7.61
CA THR A 225 -16.77 -4.98 6.63
C THR A 225 -15.59 -4.33 5.92
N ILE A 226 -15.55 -4.47 4.60
CA ILE A 226 -14.58 -3.79 3.74
C ILE A 226 -15.12 -2.39 3.44
N LEU A 227 -14.39 -1.36 3.87
CA LEU A 227 -14.71 0.03 3.61
C LEU A 227 -14.46 0.38 2.14
N ARG A 228 -15.32 1.23 1.59
CA ARG A 228 -15.23 1.74 0.21
C ARG A 228 -15.54 3.22 0.21
N ARG A 229 -14.83 3.96 -0.63
CA ARG A 229 -15.15 5.37 -0.90
C ARG A 229 -16.19 5.49 -2.00
N PRO A 230 -16.89 6.64 -2.07
CA PRO A 230 -17.79 6.94 -3.18
C PRO A 230 -17.13 6.71 -4.53
N GLY A 231 -17.87 6.14 -5.47
CA GLY A 231 -17.34 5.75 -6.79
C GLY A 231 -16.87 6.92 -7.66
N ASN A 232 -17.22 8.17 -7.33
CA ASN A 232 -16.71 9.37 -7.96
C ASN A 232 -15.33 9.81 -7.43
N ILE A 233 -14.93 9.35 -6.24
CA ILE A 233 -13.62 9.60 -5.62
C ILE A 233 -12.69 8.38 -5.84
N ALA A 234 -13.20 7.17 -5.62
CA ALA A 234 -12.45 5.92 -5.71
C ALA A 234 -12.16 5.44 -7.16
N ARG A 235 -11.94 6.38 -8.09
CA ARG A 235 -11.76 6.12 -9.52
C ARG A 235 -10.30 5.89 -9.88
N TYR A 236 -10.11 4.91 -10.75
CA TYR A 236 -8.80 4.56 -11.32
C TYR A 236 -8.90 4.45 -12.83
N LYS A 237 -7.84 4.90 -13.51
CA LYS A 237 -7.62 4.62 -14.93
C LYS A 237 -6.85 3.32 -15.04
N SER A 238 -7.44 2.33 -15.72
CA SER A 238 -6.74 1.08 -16.03
C SER A 238 -5.81 1.26 -17.23
N LEU A 239 -4.54 0.89 -17.08
CA LEU A 239 -3.57 0.82 -18.16
C LEU A 239 -3.81 -0.47 -18.94
N LYS A 240 -4.10 -0.34 -20.24
CA LYS A 240 -4.32 -1.51 -21.09
C LYS A 240 -3.06 -2.38 -21.13
N HIS A 241 -3.23 -3.68 -20.90
CA HIS A 241 -2.22 -4.69 -21.15
C HIS A 241 -2.59 -5.47 -22.42
N LYS A 242 -1.60 -5.94 -23.18
CA LYS A 242 -1.86 -7.04 -24.12
C LYS A 242 -2.26 -8.24 -23.27
N HIS A 243 -3.44 -8.82 -23.46
CA HIS A 243 -3.81 -10.04 -22.74
C HIS A 243 -2.74 -11.09 -22.98
N GLY A 244 -2.04 -11.49 -21.92
CA GLY A 244 -1.27 -12.73 -21.95
C GLY A 244 -2.25 -13.91 -22.06
N GLU A 245 -1.78 -15.01 -22.64
CA GLU A 245 -2.57 -16.24 -22.71
C GLU A 245 -3.17 -16.59 -21.35
N LYS A 246 -4.46 -16.92 -21.32
CA LYS A 246 -5.15 -17.35 -20.10
C LYS A 246 -4.37 -18.52 -19.51
N ASN A 247 -4.08 -18.48 -18.21
CA ASN A 247 -3.46 -19.62 -17.54
C ASN A 247 -4.43 -20.82 -17.58
N PRO A 248 -4.14 -21.90 -18.35
CA PRO A 248 -5.05 -23.03 -18.52
C PRO A 248 -5.24 -23.82 -17.22
N ALA A 249 -4.38 -23.64 -16.22
CA ALA A 249 -4.53 -24.25 -14.90
C ALA A 249 -5.67 -23.63 -14.07
N ARG A 250 -6.15 -22.42 -14.42
CA ARG A 250 -7.24 -21.74 -13.70
C ARG A 250 -8.63 -22.30 -14.07
N ASP A 251 -8.79 -22.90 -15.24
CA ASP A 251 -10.07 -23.45 -15.73
C ASP A 251 -10.26 -24.95 -15.43
N ARG A 252 -9.20 -25.67 -15.03
CA ARG A 252 -9.28 -27.13 -14.79
C ARG A 252 -9.78 -27.53 -13.41
N GLN A 253 -10.06 -26.58 -12.53
CA GLN A 253 -10.57 -26.89 -11.20
C GLN A 253 -11.89 -26.14 -10.97
N GLY A 254 -12.99 -26.79 -11.38
CA GLY A 254 -14.25 -26.61 -10.68
C GLY A 254 -14.07 -27.12 -9.25
N VAL A 255 -13.56 -26.28 -8.35
CA VAL A 255 -13.48 -26.59 -6.92
C VAL A 255 -14.84 -26.27 -6.31
N PRO A 256 -15.60 -27.27 -5.82
CA PRO A 256 -16.80 -27.00 -5.03
C PRO A 256 -16.38 -26.28 -3.75
N GLY A 257 -17.15 -25.27 -3.33
CA GLY A 257 -16.85 -24.35 -2.22
C GLY A 257 -15.95 -24.90 -1.11
N GLY A 258 -14.67 -24.51 -1.14
CA GLY A 258 -13.69 -24.86 -0.12
C GLY A 258 -13.79 -23.93 1.08
N ARG A 259 -14.30 -24.47 2.19
CA ARG A 259 -14.30 -23.86 3.52
C ARG A 259 -12.84 -23.66 3.98
N PHE A 260 -12.38 -22.42 4.13
CA PHE A 260 -11.10 -22.13 4.79
C PHE A 260 -11.19 -22.61 6.25
N LYS A 261 -10.63 -23.77 6.54
CA LYS A 261 -10.36 -24.24 7.90
C LYS A 261 -8.91 -23.90 8.20
N GLY A 262 -8.69 -23.03 9.18
CA GLY A 262 -7.35 -22.70 9.64
C GLY A 262 -6.63 -23.94 10.16
N LEU A 263 -5.35 -24.06 9.82
CA LEU A 263 -4.40 -24.86 10.58
C LEU A 263 -2.99 -24.30 10.33
N LEU A 264 -2.54 -23.50 11.29
CA LEU A 264 -1.13 -23.51 11.69
C LEU A 264 -0.91 -24.89 12.31
N ASP A 265 -0.10 -25.75 11.70
CA ASP A 265 0.63 -26.85 12.34
C ASP A 265 1.51 -27.58 11.30
N GLY A 266 2.84 -27.53 11.49
CA GLY A 266 3.78 -28.51 10.92
C GLY A 266 4.29 -28.27 9.49
N PRO A 267 5.48 -28.82 9.15
CA PRO A 267 6.53 -28.07 8.46
C PRO A 267 6.47 -28.18 6.94
N LEU A 268 6.78 -27.09 6.23
CA LEU A 268 7.20 -27.16 4.82
C LEU A 268 8.61 -26.60 4.63
N LEU A 269 9.56 -27.52 4.74
CA LEU A 269 10.73 -27.54 3.87
C LEU A 269 10.25 -27.93 2.47
N VAL A 270 10.54 -27.11 1.45
CA VAL A 270 11.00 -27.61 0.15
C VAL A 270 12.02 -26.60 -0.41
N SER A 271 13.29 -26.94 -0.22
CA SER A 271 14.38 -26.59 -1.12
C SER A 271 14.18 -27.37 -2.42
N GLU A 272 14.38 -26.74 -3.58
CA GLU A 272 15.01 -27.41 -4.72
C GLU A 272 15.53 -26.38 -5.74
N LYS A 273 16.87 -26.31 -5.77
CA LYS A 273 17.86 -25.90 -6.79
C LYS A 273 17.53 -24.76 -7.75
#